data_AF-A0A9E2NYC6-F1
#
_entry.id   AF-A0A9E2NYC6-F1
#
_cell.length_a   1.000
_cell.length_b   1.000
_cell.length_c   1.000
_cell.angle_alpha   90.00
_cell.angle_beta   90.00
_cell.angle_gamma   90.00
#
_symmetry.space_group_name_H-M   'P 1'
#
loop_
_entity.id
_entity.type
_entity.pdbx_description
1 polymer ?
#
loop_
_entity_poly.entity_id
_entity_poly.type
_entity_poly.pdbx_seq_one_letter_code
_entity_poly.pdbx_strand_id
1 'polypeptide(L)'
;MNQEKKIKYHEQNVEKLYEAVKTGTAPFLPNEKNSKAVNNVIILTPRPVVRSAASGKVFKGLNQLVAQVELDKMSRKDASVITYEQAQKLGSAIKKGEKSFTLTSYNKDAPAGTRLTVYHVFPTSAVASHSANLNEKLAHIKKLSERNKTSIVIECTDSKPEKFLGAYLA
;
A
#
# COMPACT_ATOMS: atom_id res chain seq x y z
N MET A 1 23.68 12.79 -27.12
CA MET A 1 22.71 11.71 -26.82
C MET A 1 22.55 11.63 -25.31
N ASN A 2 21.47 12.19 -24.75
CA ASN A 2 21.13 12.01 -23.34
C ASN A 2 20.69 10.56 -23.16
N GLN A 3 21.51 9.74 -22.51
CA GLN A 3 21.04 8.47 -21.96
C GLN A 3 20.04 8.82 -20.85
N GLU A 4 18.74 8.76 -21.17
CA GLU A 4 17.70 8.82 -20.16
C GLU A 4 17.99 7.75 -19.11
N LYS A 5 18.28 8.16 -17.88
CA LYS A 5 18.46 7.26 -16.74
C LYS A 5 17.22 6.35 -16.69
N LYS A 6 17.40 5.07 -17.05
CA LYS A 6 16.34 4.07 -16.96
C LYS A 6 15.88 4.00 -15.51
N ILE A 7 14.69 4.52 -15.22
CA ILE A 7 14.14 4.58 -13.87
C ILE A 7 13.94 3.15 -13.37
N LYS A 8 14.70 2.77 -12.35
CA LYS A 8 14.62 1.44 -11.73
C LYS A 8 13.59 1.47 -10.60
N TYR A 9 12.32 1.34 -10.97
CA TYR A 9 11.20 1.44 -10.02
C TYR A 9 11.25 0.46 -8.85
N HIS A 10 11.86 -0.71 -9.03
CA HIS A 10 12.05 -1.67 -7.95
C HIS A 10 13.08 -1.17 -6.93
N GLU A 11 14.21 -0.59 -7.37
CA GLU A 11 15.19 0.04 -6.47
C GLU A 11 14.54 1.20 -5.71
N GLN A 12 13.75 2.04 -6.38
CA GLN A 12 13.02 3.13 -5.71
C GLN A 12 12.04 2.63 -4.64
N ASN A 13 11.32 1.53 -4.92
CA ASN A 13 10.40 0.94 -3.94
C ASN A 13 11.15 0.35 -2.73
N VAL A 14 12.32 -0.23 -2.94
CA VAL A 14 13.20 -0.70 -1.87
C VAL A 14 13.76 0.47 -1.07
N GLU A 15 14.26 1.52 -1.71
CA GLU A 15 14.76 2.73 -1.06
C GLU A 15 13.68 3.39 -0.19
N LYS A 16 12.45 3.50 -0.71
CA LYS A 16 11.31 4.04 0.06
C LYS A 16 11.04 3.25 1.34
N LEU A 17 11.12 1.92 1.26
CA LEU A 17 10.94 1.07 2.43
C LEU A 17 12.14 1.15 3.39
N TYR A 18 13.36 1.17 2.85
CA TYR A 18 14.58 1.33 3.63
C TYR A 18 14.57 2.62 4.46
N GLU A 19 14.20 3.74 3.84
CA GLU A 19 14.04 5.03 4.53
C GLU A 19 12.92 4.98 5.58
N ALA A 20 11.82 4.26 5.30
CA ALA A 20 10.75 4.09 6.29
C ALA A 20 11.24 3.30 7.52
N VAL A 21 12.07 2.27 7.33
CA VAL A 21 12.70 1.52 8.44
C VAL A 21 13.64 2.42 9.22
N LYS A 22 14.54 3.14 8.53
CA LYS A 22 15.52 4.04 9.14
C LYS A 22 14.89 5.15 9.97
N THR A 23 13.72 5.65 9.53
CA THR A 23 12.97 6.70 10.23
C THR A 23 11.95 6.16 11.24
N GLY A 24 11.85 4.85 11.44
CA GLY A 24 10.87 4.23 12.34
C GLY A 24 9.40 4.38 11.88
N THR A 25 9.18 4.73 10.60
CA THR A 25 7.85 4.94 10.01
C THR A 25 7.37 3.76 9.17
N ALA A 26 8.16 2.67 9.07
CA ALA A 26 7.73 1.45 8.41
C ALA A 26 6.48 0.88 9.09
N PRO A 27 5.50 0.38 8.33
CA PRO A 27 4.18 0.04 8.85
C PRO A 27 4.19 -1.16 9.81
N PHE A 28 5.25 -1.98 9.76
CA PHE A 28 5.47 -3.13 10.65
C PHE A 28 6.33 -2.81 11.88
N LEU A 29 6.87 -1.59 11.99
CA LEU A 29 7.60 -1.17 13.19
C LEU A 29 6.65 -0.47 14.16
N PRO A 30 6.76 -0.73 15.48
CA PRO A 30 5.97 -0.02 16.47
C PRO A 30 6.37 1.45 16.56
N ASN A 31 5.38 2.33 16.51
CA ASN A 31 5.49 3.75 16.76
C ASN A 31 4.20 4.26 17.43
N GLU A 32 4.18 5.53 17.81
CA GLU A 32 3.04 6.17 18.52
C GLU A 32 1.71 6.11 17.75
N LYS A 33 1.76 5.95 16.41
CA LYS A 33 0.55 5.93 15.56
C LYS A 33 -0.05 4.54 15.40
N ASN A 34 0.77 3.49 15.47
CA ASN A 34 0.38 2.13 15.12
C ASN A 34 0.62 1.11 16.25
N SER A 35 1.02 1.55 17.46
CA SER A 35 1.29 0.62 18.56
C SER A 35 0.83 1.16 19.91
N LYS A 36 0.53 0.23 20.83
CA LYS A 36 0.23 0.52 22.24
C LYS A 36 0.91 -0.50 23.14
N ALA A 37 1.65 -0.04 24.14
CA ALA A 37 2.18 -0.91 25.18
C ALA A 37 1.11 -1.21 26.24
N VAL A 38 0.86 -2.49 26.53
CA VAL A 38 -0.06 -2.96 27.57
C VAL A 38 0.59 -4.15 28.27
N ASN A 39 0.75 -4.09 29.60
CA ASN A 39 1.28 -5.21 30.42
C ASN A 39 2.57 -5.83 29.85
N ASN A 40 3.59 -5.01 29.56
CA ASN A 40 4.87 -5.42 28.95
C ASN A 40 4.77 -6.04 27.54
N VAL A 41 3.63 -5.90 26.86
CA VAL A 41 3.40 -6.34 25.48
C VAL A 41 3.18 -5.12 24.58
N ILE A 42 3.75 -5.13 23.37
CA ILE A 42 3.49 -4.10 22.35
C ILE A 42 2.41 -4.61 21.40
N ILE A 43 1.23 -4.01 21.43
CA ILE A 43 0.15 -4.36 20.51
C ILE A 43 0.26 -3.49 19.25
N LEU A 44 0.52 -4.11 18.11
CA LEU A 44 0.55 -3.44 16.81
C LEU A 44 -0.85 -3.41 16.19
N THR A 45 -1.29 -2.21 15.82
CA THR A 45 -2.53 -1.98 15.06
C THR A 45 -2.15 -1.43 13.69
N PRO A 46 -1.90 -2.29 12.70
CA PRO A 46 -1.50 -1.85 11.39
C PRO A 46 -2.61 -1.09 10.66
N ARG A 47 -2.20 -0.29 9.67
CA ARG A 47 -3.13 0.28 8.70
C ARG A 47 -3.93 -0.83 8.01
N PRO A 48 -5.22 -0.60 7.67
CA PRO A 48 -5.98 -1.54 6.86
C PRO A 48 -5.24 -1.99 5.60
N VAL A 49 -5.45 -3.25 5.21
CA VAL A 49 -4.88 -3.81 3.97
C VAL A 49 -5.30 -2.96 2.76
N VAL A 50 -4.34 -2.68 1.87
CA VAL A 50 -4.59 -1.81 0.71
C VAL A 50 -5.08 -2.70 -0.43
N ARG A 51 -6.16 -2.28 -1.08
CA ARG A 51 -6.82 -3.04 -2.15
C ARG A 51 -6.88 -2.25 -3.44
N SER A 52 -6.90 -2.96 -4.57
CA SER A 52 -7.29 -2.35 -5.84
C SER A 52 -8.78 -1.98 -5.79
N ALA A 53 -9.13 -0.72 -6.03
CA ALA A 53 -10.52 -0.29 -6.08
C ALA A 53 -11.31 -0.97 -7.22
N ALA A 54 -10.64 -1.27 -8.33
CA ALA A 54 -11.26 -1.91 -9.49
C ALA A 54 -11.62 -3.39 -9.25
N SER A 55 -10.78 -4.13 -8.52
CA SER A 55 -10.93 -5.58 -8.36
C SER A 55 -11.21 -6.05 -6.93
N GLY A 56 -11.03 -5.20 -5.93
CA GLY A 56 -11.10 -5.57 -4.50
C GLY A 56 -9.95 -6.44 -4.01
N LYS A 57 -9.03 -6.85 -4.90
CA LYS A 57 -7.88 -7.70 -4.56
C LYS A 57 -6.89 -6.93 -3.69
N VAL A 58 -6.35 -7.63 -2.68
CA VAL A 58 -5.32 -7.12 -1.76
C VAL A 58 -3.98 -7.09 -2.50
N PHE A 59 -3.21 -6.02 -2.33
CA PHE A 59 -1.81 -6.01 -2.73
C PHE A 59 -1.01 -6.91 -1.79
N LYS A 60 -0.01 -7.64 -2.31
CA LYS A 60 0.77 -8.61 -1.53
C LYS A 60 2.24 -8.20 -1.46
N GLY A 61 2.93 -8.69 -0.43
CA GLY A 61 4.38 -8.52 -0.25
C GLY A 61 4.79 -7.05 -0.23
N LEU A 62 5.87 -6.73 -0.94
CA LEU A 62 6.45 -5.38 -0.97
C LEU A 62 5.45 -4.30 -1.41
N ASN A 63 4.57 -4.60 -2.36
CA ASN A 63 3.57 -3.62 -2.81
C ASN A 63 2.60 -3.22 -1.70
N GLN A 64 2.28 -4.12 -0.78
CA GLN A 64 1.44 -3.80 0.37
C GLN A 64 2.14 -2.83 1.33
N LEU A 65 3.42 -3.09 1.61
CA LEU A 65 4.25 -2.23 2.47
C LEU A 65 4.46 -0.85 1.84
N VAL A 66 4.86 -0.81 0.58
CA VAL A 66 5.08 0.45 -0.16
C VAL A 66 3.78 1.25 -0.25
N ALA A 67 2.64 0.62 -0.54
CA ALA A 67 1.36 1.33 -0.59
C ALA A 67 1.00 1.96 0.77
N GLN A 68 1.20 1.24 1.88
CA GLN A 68 0.96 1.79 3.21
C GLN A 68 1.88 2.98 3.52
N VAL A 69 3.18 2.85 3.25
CA VAL A 69 4.17 3.92 3.43
C VAL A 69 3.82 5.16 2.61
N GLU A 70 3.48 5.00 1.34
CA GLU A 70 3.15 6.12 0.46
C GLU A 70 1.85 6.81 0.88
N LEU A 71 0.83 6.05 1.26
CA LEU A 71 -0.42 6.63 1.73
C LEU A 71 -0.24 7.39 3.06
N ASP A 72 0.63 6.90 3.95
CA ASP A 72 0.97 7.60 5.19
C ASP A 72 1.75 8.90 4.93
N LYS A 73 2.74 8.87 4.01
CA LYS A 73 3.44 10.07 3.54
C LYS A 73 2.50 11.09 2.92
N MET A 74 1.46 10.63 2.22
CA MET A 74 0.41 11.49 1.66
C MET A 74 -0.64 11.93 2.69
N SER A 75 -0.55 11.50 3.95
CA SER A 75 -1.56 11.74 4.99
C SER A 75 -2.97 11.32 4.56
N ARG A 76 -3.06 10.24 3.78
CA ARG A 76 -4.31 9.67 3.28
C ARG A 76 -4.72 8.49 4.14
N LYS A 77 -6.02 8.28 4.39
CA LYS A 77 -6.55 7.15 5.17
C LYS A 77 -7.17 6.05 4.31
N ASP A 78 -7.05 6.16 2.99
CA ASP A 78 -7.60 5.21 2.02
C ASP A 78 -7.15 3.77 2.28
N ALA A 79 -8.09 2.84 2.20
CA ALA A 79 -7.82 1.39 2.18
C ALA A 79 -7.79 0.84 0.75
N SER A 80 -7.92 1.72 -0.25
CA SER A 80 -7.99 1.35 -1.65
C SER A 80 -7.30 2.36 -2.55
N VAL A 81 -6.72 1.86 -3.63
CA VAL A 81 -6.08 2.67 -4.67
C VAL A 81 -6.51 2.22 -6.06
N ILE A 82 -6.39 3.12 -7.02
CA ILE A 82 -6.89 2.92 -8.38
C ILE A 82 -5.91 3.51 -9.39
N THR A 83 -5.73 2.88 -10.56
CA THR A 83 -5.00 3.52 -11.66
C THR A 83 -5.89 4.53 -12.37
N TYR A 84 -5.29 5.48 -13.09
CA TYR A 84 -6.05 6.44 -13.91
C TYR A 84 -6.98 5.73 -14.91
N GLU A 85 -6.45 4.74 -15.62
CA GLU A 85 -7.20 3.97 -16.62
C GLU A 85 -8.36 3.16 -15.99
N GLN A 86 -8.17 2.63 -14.78
CA GLN A 86 -9.23 1.96 -14.04
C GLN A 86 -10.33 2.92 -13.60
N ALA A 87 -9.97 4.13 -13.16
CA ALA A 87 -10.95 5.15 -12.80
C ALA A 87 -11.81 5.52 -14.01
N GLN A 88 -11.18 5.76 -15.17
CA GLN A 88 -11.88 6.06 -16.42
C GLN A 88 -12.80 4.93 -16.87
N LYS A 89 -12.33 3.67 -16.84
CA LYS A 89 -13.17 2.50 -17.16
C LYS A 89 -14.39 2.36 -16.24
N LEU A 90 -14.29 2.87 -15.02
CA LEU A 90 -15.42 2.91 -14.09
C LEU A 90 -16.24 4.20 -14.22
N GLY A 91 -16.00 5.06 -15.21
CA GLY A 91 -16.75 6.31 -15.40
C GLY A 91 -16.44 7.38 -14.37
N SER A 92 -15.23 7.36 -13.79
CA SER A 92 -14.75 8.32 -12.80
C SER A 92 -13.47 9.01 -13.27
N ALA A 93 -13.17 10.19 -12.76
CA ALA A 93 -11.97 10.94 -13.10
C ALA A 93 -11.11 11.22 -11.86
N ILE A 94 -9.78 11.26 -12.02
CA ILE A 94 -8.86 11.70 -10.96
C ILE A 94 -8.84 13.24 -10.92
N LYS A 95 -8.90 13.83 -9.72
CA LYS A 95 -8.80 15.29 -9.54
C LYS A 95 -7.47 15.80 -10.09
N LYS A 96 -7.53 16.95 -10.77
CA LYS A 96 -6.34 17.59 -11.34
C LYS A 96 -5.31 17.91 -10.24
N GLY A 97 -4.06 17.54 -10.48
CA GLY A 97 -2.95 17.82 -9.55
C GLY A 97 -2.78 16.82 -8.41
N GLU A 98 -3.62 15.78 -8.30
CA GLU A 98 -3.41 14.72 -7.33
C GLU A 98 -2.13 13.93 -7.65
N LYS A 99 -1.43 13.51 -6.59
CA LYS A 99 -0.18 12.76 -6.71
C LYS A 99 -0.47 11.28 -6.76
N SER A 100 0.07 10.59 -7.77
CA SER A 100 0.16 9.13 -7.78
C SER A 100 1.39 8.65 -7.03
N PHE A 101 1.39 7.38 -6.65
CA PHE A 101 2.59 6.64 -6.30
C PHE A 101 2.72 5.38 -7.15
N THR A 102 3.91 4.80 -7.13
CA THR A 102 4.27 3.68 -8.01
C THR A 102 4.24 2.36 -7.25
N LEU A 103 3.58 1.36 -7.84
CA LEU A 103 3.67 -0.05 -7.46
C LEU A 103 4.23 -0.86 -8.62
N THR A 104 4.87 -1.98 -8.32
CA THR A 104 5.55 -2.80 -9.33
C THR A 104 5.15 -4.26 -9.20
N SER A 105 4.81 -4.91 -10.30
CA SER A 105 4.60 -6.37 -10.35
C SER A 105 5.70 -7.01 -11.16
N TYR A 106 6.17 -8.17 -10.71
CA TYR A 106 7.12 -8.99 -11.44
C TYR A 106 6.43 -10.28 -11.91
N ASN A 107 6.51 -10.58 -13.20
CA ASN A 107 6.07 -11.83 -13.79
C ASN A 107 7.28 -12.53 -14.43
N LYS A 108 7.75 -13.62 -13.82
CA LYS A 108 8.89 -14.39 -14.30
C LYS A 108 8.64 -15.06 -15.66
N ASP A 109 7.38 -15.38 -15.94
CA ASP A 109 6.95 -16.15 -17.12
C ASP A 109 6.74 -15.23 -18.34
N ALA A 110 6.76 -13.91 -18.14
CA ALA A 110 6.71 -12.94 -19.23
C ALA A 110 8.07 -12.84 -19.96
N PRO A 111 8.07 -12.44 -21.25
CA PRO A 111 9.29 -12.13 -22.00
C PRO A 111 10.19 -11.15 -21.23
N ALA A 112 11.51 -11.31 -21.32
CA ALA A 112 12.50 -10.59 -20.50
C ALA A 112 12.31 -9.06 -20.43
N GLY A 113 11.83 -8.43 -21.52
CA GLY A 113 11.54 -7.00 -21.57
C GLY A 113 10.23 -6.55 -20.90
N THR A 114 9.36 -7.48 -20.53
CA THR A 114 7.99 -7.24 -20.02
C THR A 114 7.75 -7.84 -18.64
N ARG A 115 8.78 -8.44 -18.03
CA ARG A 115 8.69 -9.06 -16.69
C ARG A 115 8.31 -8.08 -15.60
N LEU A 116 8.59 -6.79 -15.77
CA LEU A 116 8.24 -5.75 -14.81
C LEU A 116 7.05 -4.94 -15.34
N THR A 117 5.95 -4.93 -14.59
CA THR A 117 4.83 -4.02 -14.84
C THR A 117 4.84 -2.92 -13.78
N VAL A 118 4.73 -1.68 -14.23
CA VAL A 118 4.70 -0.49 -13.37
C VAL A 118 3.29 0.07 -13.34
N TYR A 119 2.75 0.29 -12.14
CA TYR A 119 1.43 0.87 -11.94
C TYR A 119 1.57 2.21 -11.23
N HIS A 120 1.07 3.28 -11.85
CA HIS A 120 0.84 4.54 -11.16
C HIS A 120 -0.58 4.53 -10.60
N VAL A 121 -0.68 4.51 -9.27
CA VAL A 121 -1.93 4.40 -8.55
C VAL A 121 -2.20 5.66 -7.74
N PHE A 122 -3.47 5.97 -7.57
CA PHE A 122 -3.97 7.10 -6.81
C PHE A 122 -4.79 6.58 -5.62
N PRO A 123 -4.73 7.26 -4.46
CA PRO A 123 -5.71 7.05 -3.38
C PRO A 123 -7.12 7.24 -3.92
N THR A 124 -8.08 6.44 -3.47
CA THR A 124 -9.47 6.58 -3.93
C THR A 124 -10.10 7.95 -3.61
N SER A 125 -9.65 8.62 -2.56
CA SER A 125 -10.02 10.01 -2.22
C SER A 125 -9.61 11.04 -3.27
N ALA A 126 -8.64 10.69 -4.15
CA ALA A 126 -8.20 11.51 -5.27
C ALA A 126 -9.18 11.49 -6.45
N VAL A 127 -10.22 10.66 -6.42
CA VAL A 127 -11.25 10.61 -7.46
C VAL A 127 -12.21 11.79 -7.29
N ALA A 128 -12.46 12.53 -8.37
CA ALA A 128 -13.25 13.78 -8.40
C ALA A 128 -14.75 13.51 -8.30
N SER A 129 -15.24 12.53 -9.04
CA SER A 129 -16.62 12.07 -9.02
C SER A 129 -16.63 10.55 -8.93
N HIS A 130 -17.31 10.02 -7.91
CA HIS A 130 -17.47 8.58 -7.78
C HIS A 130 -18.71 8.17 -8.56
N SER A 131 -18.52 7.44 -9.65
CA SER A 131 -19.63 6.83 -10.38
C SER A 131 -20.36 5.81 -9.52
N ALA A 132 -21.59 5.42 -9.91
CA ALA A 132 -22.33 4.34 -9.26
C ALA A 132 -21.51 3.04 -9.19
N ASN A 133 -20.85 2.67 -10.29
CA ASN A 133 -20.02 1.47 -10.39
C ASN A 133 -18.81 1.51 -9.44
N LEU A 134 -18.16 2.68 -9.28
CA LEU A 134 -17.06 2.82 -8.34
C LEU A 134 -17.57 2.79 -6.90
N ASN A 135 -18.66 3.48 -6.59
CA ASN A 135 -19.27 3.48 -5.26
C ASN A 135 -19.66 2.07 -4.80
N GLU A 136 -20.25 1.27 -5.68
CA GLU A 136 -20.59 -0.13 -5.38
C GLU A 136 -19.34 -0.95 -5.02
N LYS A 137 -18.27 -0.83 -5.82
CA LYS A 137 -16.99 -1.50 -5.55
C LYS A 137 -16.36 -1.04 -4.24
N LEU A 138 -16.36 0.26 -3.97
CA LEU A 138 -15.83 0.81 -2.72
C LEU A 138 -16.66 0.38 -1.51
N ALA A 139 -17.99 0.31 -1.63
CA ALA A 139 -18.86 -0.20 -0.57
C ALA A 139 -18.56 -1.67 -0.27
N HIS A 140 -18.37 -2.49 -1.31
CA HIS A 140 -17.95 -3.88 -1.14
C HIS A 140 -16.57 -3.99 -0.47
N ILE A 141 -15.59 -3.17 -0.89
CA ILE A 141 -14.26 -3.11 -0.28
C ILE A 141 -14.35 -2.70 1.20
N LYS A 142 -15.16 -1.70 1.54
CA LYS A 142 -15.37 -1.25 2.91
C LYS A 142 -15.86 -2.41 3.80
N LYS A 143 -16.87 -3.17 3.33
CA LYS A 143 -17.37 -4.37 4.02
C LYS A 143 -16.28 -5.42 4.21
N LEU A 144 -15.43 -5.65 3.20
CA LEU A 144 -14.30 -6.59 3.30
C LEU A 144 -13.25 -6.11 4.31
N SER A 145 -12.95 -4.82 4.35
CA SER A 145 -11.96 -4.25 5.29
C SER A 145 -12.45 -4.27 6.73
N GLU A 146 -13.75 -4.07 6.96
CA GLU A 146 -14.36 -4.16 8.29
C GLU A 146 -14.33 -5.59 8.85
N ARG A 147 -14.54 -6.60 7.99
CA ARG A 147 -14.43 -8.02 8.37
C ARG A 147 -12.99 -8.45 8.70
N ASN A 148 -12.00 -7.79 8.09
CA ASN A 148 -10.58 -8.13 8.22
C ASN A 148 -9.80 -7.14 9.09
N LYS A 149 -10.45 -6.52 10.09
CA LYS A 149 -9.74 -5.79 11.15
C LYS A 149 -9.02 -6.79 12.07
N THR A 150 -7.98 -7.43 11.56
CA THR A 150 -7.06 -8.22 12.37
C THR A 150 -6.10 -7.25 13.06
N SER A 151 -6.39 -6.95 14.32
CA SER A 151 -5.35 -6.48 15.23
C SER A 151 -4.34 -7.62 15.35
N ILE A 152 -3.12 -7.42 14.85
CA ILE A 152 -2.07 -8.40 15.00
C ILE A 152 -1.45 -8.15 16.37
N VAL A 153 -1.81 -8.99 17.34
CA VAL A 153 -1.14 -8.99 18.64
C VAL A 153 0.21 -9.64 18.42
N ILE A 154 1.26 -8.81 18.35
CA ILE A 154 2.63 -9.31 18.32
C ILE A 154 3.21 -9.18 19.72
N GLU A 155 3.35 -10.30 20.42
CA GLU A 155 4.00 -10.30 21.74
C GLU A 155 5.50 -10.06 21.57
N CYS A 156 5.91 -8.80 21.71
CA CYS A 156 7.31 -8.38 21.68
C CYS A 156 8.04 -8.82 22.96
N THR A 157 8.49 -10.07 23.01
CA THR A 157 9.42 -10.56 24.04
C THR A 157 10.89 -10.40 23.66
N ASP A 158 11.18 -9.96 22.42
CA ASP A 158 12.53 -9.92 21.84
C ASP A 158 12.79 -8.58 21.14
N SER A 159 14.03 -8.10 21.14
CA SER A 159 14.44 -6.79 20.64
C SER A 159 14.83 -6.77 19.15
N LYS A 160 14.62 -7.88 18.43
CA LYS A 160 15.11 -8.09 17.04
C LYS A 160 14.05 -7.78 15.97
N PRO A 161 14.27 -6.78 15.10
CA PRO A 161 13.29 -6.30 14.10
C PRO A 161 12.73 -7.37 13.14
N GLU A 162 13.53 -8.38 12.78
CA GLU A 162 13.20 -9.37 11.76
C GLU A 162 12.03 -10.26 12.19
N LYS A 163 11.88 -10.49 13.50
CA LYS A 163 10.77 -11.27 14.06
C LYS A 163 9.42 -10.56 13.87
N PHE A 164 9.40 -9.22 13.81
CA PHE A 164 8.18 -8.44 13.59
C PHE A 164 7.71 -8.49 12.15
N LEU A 165 8.64 -8.46 11.19
CA LEU A 165 8.30 -8.52 9.77
C LEU A 165 7.65 -9.87 9.40
N GLY A 166 8.13 -10.97 9.98
CA GLY A 166 7.53 -12.29 9.79
C GLY A 166 6.09 -12.37 10.28
N ALA A 167 5.81 -11.88 11.49
CA ALA A 167 4.46 -11.85 12.06
C ALA A 167 3.52 -10.88 11.33
N TYR A 168 4.05 -9.81 10.73
CA TYR A 168 3.27 -8.82 9.98
C TYR A 168 2.85 -9.30 8.58
N LEU A 169 3.66 -10.16 7.96
CA LEU A 169 3.42 -10.64 6.58
C LEU A 169 2.68 -11.98 6.50
N ALA A 170 2.60 -12.74 7.61
CA ALA A 170 1.89 -14.02 7.73
C ALA A 170 0.35 -13.84 7.75
#